data_AF-A0A7R9VZ55-F1
#
_entry.id   AF-A0A7R9VZ55-F1
#
_cell.length_a   1.000
_cell.length_b   1.000
_cell.length_c   1.000
_cell.angle_alpha   90.00
_cell.angle_beta   90.00
_cell.angle_gamma   90.00
#
_symmetry.space_group_name_H-M   'P 1'
#
loop_
_entity.id
_entity.type
_entity.pdbx_description
1 polymer ?
#
loop_
_entity_poly.entity_id
_entity_poly.type
_entity_poly.pdbx_seq_one_letter_code
_entity_poly.pdbx_strand_id
1 'polypeptide(L)'
;RAPGRAQRLAAEDDLPRDALLESKRLAGCVLDYVRAQPLDAAPLLELFSIYQAESIVDFGFLDHFCTVTMADEYTPAEKKAVVWEFIRLYRRFIAAEAGGAAAAAVPTRAHVERVLS
;
A
#
# COMPACT_ATOMS: atom_id res chain seq x y z
N ARG A 1 -14.26 -23.32 10.30
CA ARG A 1 -13.97 -21.99 10.89
C ARG A 1 -12.46 -21.92 11.12
N ALA A 2 -11.77 -20.93 10.57
CA ALA A 2 -10.32 -20.83 10.68
C ALA A 2 -9.91 -20.54 12.14
N PRO A 3 -9.00 -21.33 12.75
CA PRO A 3 -8.64 -21.20 14.16
C PRO A 3 -7.99 -19.85 14.51
N GLY A 4 -7.31 -19.20 13.55
CA GLY A 4 -6.72 -17.87 13.74
C GLY A 4 -7.74 -16.75 14.01
N ARG A 5 -8.99 -16.90 13.52
CA ARG A 5 -10.05 -15.89 13.73
C ARG A 5 -10.45 -15.76 15.20
N ALA A 6 -10.49 -16.86 15.95
CA ALA A 6 -10.92 -16.86 17.34
C ALA A 6 -9.88 -16.23 18.26
N GLN A 7 -8.59 -16.49 17.99
CA GLN A 7 -7.49 -15.96 18.78
C GLN A 7 -7.29 -14.45 18.59
N ARG A 8 -7.54 -13.95 17.37
CA ARG A 8 -7.53 -12.52 17.06
C ARG A 8 -8.70 -11.76 17.66
N LEU A 9 -9.89 -12.34 17.59
CA LEU A 9 -11.08 -11.78 18.25
C LEU A 9 -10.82 -11.58 19.74
N ALA A 10 -10.19 -12.56 20.40
CA ALA A 10 -9.83 -12.43 21.81
C ALA A 10 -8.78 -11.34 22.11
N ALA A 11 -7.87 -11.01 21.18
CA ALA A 11 -6.84 -9.98 21.37
C ALA A 11 -7.33 -8.57 21.01
N GLU A 12 -8.22 -8.44 20.02
CA GLU A 12 -8.82 -7.16 19.62
C GLU A 12 -10.09 -6.80 20.41
N ASP A 13 -10.80 -7.77 20.99
CA ASP A 13 -11.97 -7.52 21.88
C ASP A 13 -11.59 -6.74 23.15
N ASP A 14 -10.32 -6.81 23.58
CA ASP A 14 -9.81 -6.07 24.75
C ASP A 14 -9.46 -4.61 24.42
N LEU A 15 -9.42 -4.22 23.14
CA LEU A 15 -9.16 -2.84 22.71
C LEU A 15 -10.49 -2.07 22.62
N PRO A 16 -10.56 -0.83 23.13
CA PRO A 16 -11.73 -0.01 22.96
C PRO A 16 -11.98 0.23 21.47
N ARG A 17 -13.25 0.11 21.05
CA ARG A 17 -13.69 0.29 19.65
C ARG A 17 -13.11 1.55 18.99
N ASP A 18 -12.97 2.63 19.76
CA ASP A 18 -12.41 3.88 19.25
C ASP A 18 -10.94 3.78 18.85
N ALA A 19 -10.14 2.98 19.56
CA ALA A 19 -8.75 2.72 19.21
C ALA A 19 -8.66 1.84 17.95
N LEU A 20 -9.56 0.86 17.79
CA LEU A 20 -9.63 0.07 16.56
C LEU A 20 -10.01 0.92 15.34
N LEU A 21 -10.91 1.90 15.53
CA LEU A 21 -11.35 2.80 14.46
C LEU A 21 -10.34 3.92 14.16
N GLU A 22 -9.38 4.18 15.04
CA GLU A 22 -8.35 5.21 14.84
C GLU A 22 -7.51 4.90 13.59
N SER A 23 -7.01 3.68 13.46
CA SER A 23 -6.27 3.23 12.27
C SER A 23 -7.08 3.38 10.98
N LYS A 24 -8.40 3.14 11.04
CA LYS A 24 -9.31 3.36 9.91
C LYS A 24 -9.45 4.83 9.53
N ARG A 25 -9.55 5.72 10.52
CA ARG A 25 -9.63 7.16 10.28
C ARG A 25 -8.32 7.69 9.69
N LEU A 26 -7.18 7.26 10.24
CA LEU A 26 -5.86 7.63 9.72
C LEU A 26 -5.67 7.16 8.28
N ALA A 27 -6.03 5.92 7.98
CA ALA A 27 -6.02 5.39 6.62
C ALA A 27 -6.90 6.22 5.65
N GLY A 28 -8.07 6.66 6.11
CA GLY A 28 -8.93 7.59 5.37
C GLY A 28 -8.24 8.93 5.09
N CYS A 29 -7.64 9.56 6.11
CA CYS A 29 -6.92 10.83 5.94
C CYS A 29 -5.75 10.73 4.95
N VAL A 30 -5.00 9.62 5.01
CA VAL A 30 -3.92 9.35 4.04
C VAL A 30 -4.48 9.21 2.64
N LEU A 31 -5.61 8.50 2.47
CA LEU A 31 -6.26 8.36 1.17
C LEU A 31 -6.74 9.71 0.61
N ASP A 32 -7.29 10.58 1.45
CA ASP A 32 -7.72 11.92 1.04
C ASP A 32 -6.53 12.79 0.61
N TYR A 33 -5.38 12.66 1.28
CA TYR A 33 -4.14 13.28 0.82
C TYR A 33 -3.71 12.74 -0.56
N VAL A 34 -3.70 11.41 -0.74
CA VAL A 34 -3.32 10.78 -2.01
C VAL A 34 -4.24 11.21 -3.16
N ARG A 35 -5.53 11.41 -2.91
CA ARG A 35 -6.48 11.97 -3.88
C ARG A 35 -6.14 13.40 -4.27
N ALA A 36 -5.71 14.21 -3.31
CA ALA A 36 -5.31 15.60 -3.59
C ALA A 36 -3.95 15.69 -4.30
N GLN A 37 -3.08 14.69 -4.13
CA GLN A 37 -1.73 14.64 -4.69
C GLN A 37 -1.42 13.26 -5.33
N PRO A 38 -2.07 12.91 -6.46
CA PRO A 38 -1.98 11.57 -7.05
C PRO A 38 -0.60 11.20 -7.62
N LEU A 39 0.28 12.19 -7.81
CA LEU A 39 1.68 11.97 -8.21
C LEU A 39 2.57 11.54 -7.03
N ASP A 40 2.17 11.85 -5.80
CA ASP A 40 2.87 11.42 -4.58
C ASP A 40 2.28 10.09 -4.09
N ALA A 41 2.75 9.00 -4.68
CA ALA A 41 2.25 7.66 -4.42
C ALA A 41 2.87 6.99 -3.18
N ALA A 42 3.85 7.61 -2.52
CA ALA A 42 4.56 6.98 -1.40
C ALA A 42 3.62 6.68 -0.21
N PRO A 43 2.76 7.62 0.25
CA PRO A 43 1.85 7.36 1.36
C PRO A 43 0.82 6.27 1.04
N LEU A 44 0.41 6.14 -0.23
CA LEU A 44 -0.49 5.08 -0.66
C LEU A 44 0.14 3.69 -0.46
N LEU A 45 1.41 3.54 -0.86
CA LEU A 45 2.11 2.26 -0.73
C LEU A 45 2.47 1.94 0.72
N GLU A 46 2.79 2.96 1.53
CA GLU A 46 2.95 2.78 2.98
C GLU A 46 1.66 2.30 3.64
N LEU A 47 0.51 2.78 3.16
CA LEU A 47 -0.78 2.37 3.69
C LEU A 47 -1.05 0.88 3.50
N PHE A 48 -0.52 0.24 2.45
CA PHE A 48 -0.65 -1.22 2.26
C PHE A 48 0.05 -2.07 3.33
N SER A 49 0.92 -1.49 4.17
CA SER A 49 1.46 -2.18 5.34
C SER A 49 0.35 -2.67 6.29
N ILE A 50 -0.83 -2.04 6.24
CA ILE A 50 -2.01 -2.44 6.99
C ILE A 50 -2.45 -3.88 6.73
N TYR A 51 -2.23 -4.39 5.52
CA TYR A 51 -2.56 -5.77 5.15
C TYR A 51 -1.58 -6.80 5.71
N GLN A 52 -0.45 -6.37 6.29
CA GLN A 52 0.47 -7.29 6.97
C GLN A 52 -0.08 -7.75 8.31
N ALA A 53 -0.96 -6.96 8.93
CA ALA A 53 -1.65 -7.32 10.16
C ALA A 53 -3.04 -7.87 9.84
N GLU A 54 -3.38 -9.04 10.39
CA GLU A 54 -4.75 -9.52 10.31
C GLU A 54 -5.65 -8.73 11.29
N SER A 55 -6.25 -7.62 10.83
CA SER A 55 -7.19 -6.80 11.62
C SER A 55 -8.66 -7.22 11.44
N ILE A 56 -9.51 -7.02 12.47
CA ILE A 56 -10.99 -7.15 12.35
C ILE A 56 -11.60 -5.92 11.64
N VAL A 57 -10.84 -4.82 11.59
CA VAL A 57 -11.27 -3.58 10.96
C VAL A 57 -11.32 -3.76 9.44
N ASP A 58 -12.46 -3.41 8.86
CA ASP A 58 -12.68 -3.46 7.42
C ASP A 58 -12.06 -2.25 6.71
N PHE A 59 -11.07 -2.54 5.86
CA PHE A 59 -10.37 -1.58 4.99
C PHE A 59 -10.78 -1.70 3.51
N GLY A 60 -11.93 -2.30 3.20
CA GLY A 60 -12.39 -2.48 1.81
C GLY A 60 -12.55 -1.19 0.99
N PHE A 61 -12.59 -0.02 1.63
CA PHE A 61 -12.52 1.27 0.93
C PHE A 61 -11.19 1.45 0.19
N LEU A 62 -10.11 0.85 0.68
CA LEU A 62 -8.77 0.89 0.09
C LEU A 62 -8.70 -0.03 -1.14
N ASP A 63 -9.32 -1.22 -1.06
CA ASP A 63 -9.48 -2.12 -2.21
C ASP A 63 -10.30 -1.44 -3.31
N HIS A 64 -11.42 -0.81 -2.95
CA HIS A 64 -12.25 -0.06 -3.89
C HIS A 64 -11.47 1.08 -4.54
N PHE A 65 -10.68 1.82 -3.75
CA PHE A 65 -9.84 2.88 -4.29
C PHE A 65 -8.85 2.35 -5.34
N CYS A 66 -8.17 1.24 -5.04
CA CYS A 66 -7.16 0.68 -5.94
C CYS A 66 -7.76 0.06 -7.20
N THR A 67 -8.95 -0.54 -7.10
CA THR A 67 -9.57 -1.29 -8.20
C THR A 67 -10.49 -0.46 -9.08
N VAL A 68 -11.17 0.54 -8.50
CA VAL A 68 -12.14 1.38 -9.19
C VAL A 68 -11.60 2.79 -9.38
N THR A 69 -11.33 3.52 -8.28
CA THR A 69 -10.91 4.92 -8.35
C THR A 69 -9.63 5.11 -9.17
N MET A 70 -8.60 4.32 -8.91
CA MET A 70 -7.36 4.39 -9.69
C MET A 70 -7.55 3.93 -11.14
N ALA A 71 -8.45 2.99 -11.42
CA ALA A 71 -8.68 2.53 -12.78
C ALA A 71 -9.36 3.62 -13.62
N ASP A 72 -10.36 4.28 -13.04
CA ASP A 72 -11.25 5.21 -13.74
C ASP A 72 -10.75 6.66 -13.72
N GLU A 73 -10.21 7.13 -12.59
CA GLU A 73 -9.89 8.55 -12.38
C GLU A 73 -8.42 8.89 -12.66
N TYR A 74 -7.49 7.94 -12.49
CA TYR A 74 -6.07 8.24 -12.68
C TYR A 74 -5.69 8.28 -14.16
N THR A 75 -4.97 9.34 -14.52
CA THR A 75 -4.29 9.48 -15.80
C THR A 75 -3.18 8.43 -15.95
N PRO A 76 -2.73 8.13 -17.18
CA PRO A 76 -1.59 7.24 -17.41
C PRO A 76 -0.30 7.69 -16.68
N ALA A 77 -0.10 9.00 -16.51
CA ALA A 77 1.05 9.55 -15.82
C ALA A 77 1.02 9.24 -14.31
N GLU A 78 -0.15 9.37 -13.67
CA GLU A 78 -0.34 9.07 -12.25
C GLU A 78 -0.24 7.57 -11.99
N LYS A 79 -0.84 6.73 -12.84
CA LYS A 79 -0.68 5.26 -12.79
C LYS A 79 0.80 4.87 -12.86
N LYS A 80 1.54 5.50 -13.79
CA LYS A 80 2.98 5.29 -13.94
C LYS A 80 3.76 5.77 -12.70
N ALA A 81 3.35 6.85 -12.04
CA ALA A 81 3.97 7.33 -10.80
C ALA A 81 3.83 6.30 -9.66
N VAL A 82 2.65 5.69 -9.51
CA VAL A 82 2.43 4.63 -8.51
C VAL A 82 3.33 3.42 -8.77
N VAL A 83 3.38 2.95 -10.02
CA VAL A 83 4.27 1.83 -10.39
C VAL A 83 5.74 2.18 -10.15
N TRP A 84 6.15 3.41 -10.47
CA TRP A 84 7.52 3.89 -10.22
C TRP A 84 7.88 3.84 -8.75
N GLU A 85 6.98 4.32 -7.91
CA GLU A 85 7.18 4.37 -6.48
C GLU A 85 7.24 2.96 -5.88
N PHE A 86 6.41 2.04 -6.38
CA PHE A 86 6.49 0.62 -6.00
C PHE A 86 7.85 0.01 -6.35
N ILE A 87 8.35 0.23 -7.57
CA ILE A 87 9.68 -0.26 -7.99
C ILE A 87 10.77 0.35 -7.11
N ARG A 88 10.66 1.63 -6.75
CA ARG A 88 11.61 2.31 -5.85
C ARG A 88 11.60 1.68 -4.45
N LEU A 89 10.43 1.38 -3.89
CA LEU A 89 10.31 0.71 -2.61
C LEU A 89 10.85 -0.72 -2.66
N TYR A 90 10.50 -1.48 -3.69
CA TYR A 90 10.98 -2.86 -3.88
C TYR A 90 12.51 -2.92 -4.02
N ARG A 91 13.12 -1.96 -4.71
CA ARG A 91 14.58 -1.79 -4.75
C ARG A 91 15.20 -1.59 -3.39
N ARG A 92 14.61 -0.71 -2.58
CA ARG A 92 15.10 -0.41 -1.23
C ARG A 92 14.98 -1.65 -0.35
N PHE A 93 13.88 -2.39 -0.47
CA PHE A 93 13.69 -3.67 0.21
C PHE A 93 14.77 -4.68 -0.16
N ILE A 94 15.00 -4.92 -1.46
CA ILE A 94 16.07 -5.83 -1.90
C ILE A 94 17.44 -5.36 -1.41
N ALA A 95 17.74 -4.06 -1.49
CA ALA A 95 19.04 -3.53 -1.05
C ALA A 95 19.26 -3.71 0.47
N ALA A 96 18.20 -3.57 1.27
CA ALA A 96 18.24 -3.81 2.71
C ALA A 96 18.46 -5.29 3.05
N GLU A 97 17.81 -6.20 2.33
CA GLU A 97 17.97 -7.65 2.50
C GLU A 97 19.30 -8.19 1.96
N ALA A 98 19.85 -7.58 0.90
CA ALA A 98 20.96 -8.13 0.14
C ALA A 98 22.36 -7.66 0.55
N GLY A 99 22.51 -6.80 1.56
CA GLY A 99 23.85 -6.36 2.00
C GLY A 99 24.77 -5.90 0.85
N GLY A 100 24.23 -5.13 -0.11
CA GLY A 100 25.03 -4.45 -1.15
C GLY A 100 25.20 -5.13 -2.52
N ALA A 101 24.91 -6.43 -2.69
CA ALA A 101 25.26 -7.13 -3.95
C ALA A 101 24.13 -7.21 -5.02
N ALA A 102 22.86 -7.11 -4.64
CA ALA A 102 21.73 -7.36 -5.55
C ALA A 102 21.21 -6.13 -6.33
N ALA A 103 21.74 -4.93 -6.09
CA ALA A 103 21.28 -3.70 -6.74
C ALA A 103 21.47 -3.68 -8.27
N ALA A 104 22.34 -4.55 -8.81
CA ALA A 104 22.67 -4.62 -10.24
C ALA A 104 21.58 -5.28 -11.12
N ALA A 105 20.64 -6.03 -10.54
CA ALA A 105 19.64 -6.79 -11.31
C ALA A 105 18.29 -6.07 -11.47
N VAL A 106 18.11 -4.88 -10.88
CA VAL A 106 16.78 -4.25 -10.81
C VAL A 106 16.51 -3.33 -12.01
N PRO A 107 15.43 -3.55 -12.80
CA PRO A 107 15.19 -2.90 -14.10
C PRO A 107 15.15 -1.38 -14.01
N THR A 108 16.18 -0.71 -14.54
CA THR A 108 16.39 0.75 -14.51
C THR A 108 15.24 1.53 -15.15
N ARG A 109 15.20 2.85 -14.90
CA ARG A 109 14.17 3.76 -15.44
C ARG A 109 13.89 3.56 -16.93
N ALA A 110 14.95 3.39 -17.69
CA ALA A 110 14.90 3.12 -19.12
C ALA A 110 14.24 1.78 -19.49
N HIS A 111 14.30 0.76 -18.63
CA HIS A 111 13.75 -0.57 -18.91
C HIS A 111 12.22 -0.59 -18.78
N VAL A 112 11.69 0.08 -17.76
CA VAL A 112 10.24 0.17 -17.53
C VAL A 112 9.58 1.11 -18.53
N GLU A 113 10.23 2.22 -18.88
CA GLU A 113 9.73 3.16 -19.90
C GLU A 113 9.62 2.53 -21.29
N ARG A 114 10.42 1.50 -21.59
CA ARG A 114 10.38 0.75 -22.84
C ARG A 114 9.29 -0.34 -22.88
N VAL A 115 8.81 -0.80 -21.73
CA VAL A 115 7.73 -1.80 -21.63
C VAL A 115 6.34 -1.14 -21.66
N LEU A 116 6.26 0.13 -21.26
CA LEU A 116 5.01 0.88 -21.16
C LEU A 116 4.74 1.83 -22.35
N SER A 117 5.57 1.76 -23.40
CA SER A 117 5.40 2.45 -24.70
C SER A 117 4.86 1.50 -25.75
#